data_AF-A0A8B2P2Q3-F1
#
_entry.id   AF-A0A8B2P2Q3-F1
#
_cell.length_a   1.000
_cell.length_b   1.000
_cell.length_c   1.000
_cell.angle_alpha   90.00
_cell.angle_beta   90.00
_cell.angle_gamma   90.00
#
_symmetry.space_group_name_H-M   'P 1'
#
loop_
_entity.id
_entity.type
_entity.pdbx_description
1 polymer ?
#
loop_
_entity_poly.entity_id
_entity_poly.type
_entity_poly.pdbx_seq_one_letter_code
_entity_poly.pdbx_strand_id
1 'polypeptide(L)'
;MPDVRRARAWNTWIGIALLVLAAVCLLVWFPRDIGSGFVARSISGRIMPADAFFPTILVSLMVPLALLLILTAQRRGPRAAGGEPVGRITAANAVFLLQCAVLIGASLAVMTVVGPLLVRLHNALAGTPISGYRAVSATFPYDVSGFFLGGTLMAVCFIALARRTLRWRDVAVAAASVAGMILIFDLLLGNILLPPNGDL
;
A
#
# COMPACT_ATOMS: atom_id res chain seq x y z
N MET A 1 -31.91 -11.75 17.64
CA MET A 1 -30.90 -11.84 16.56
C MET A 1 -30.97 -10.72 15.48
N PRO A 2 -31.32 -9.45 15.79
CA PRO A 2 -31.31 -8.38 14.77
C PRO A 2 -29.90 -7.93 14.36
N ASP A 3 -28.90 -8.09 15.23
CA ASP A 3 -27.54 -7.59 14.97
C ASP A 3 -26.76 -8.47 13.98
N VAL A 4 -26.95 -9.80 14.02
CA VAL A 4 -26.33 -10.72 13.05
C VAL A 4 -26.86 -10.46 11.63
N ARG A 5 -28.16 -10.17 11.48
CA ARG A 5 -28.77 -9.84 10.18
C ARG A 5 -28.24 -8.50 9.64
N ARG A 6 -28.06 -7.51 10.51
CA ARG A 6 -27.48 -6.22 10.14
C ARG A 6 -26.01 -6.33 9.75
N ALA A 7 -25.20 -7.10 10.49
CA ALA A 7 -23.79 -7.35 10.15
C ALA A 7 -23.66 -8.02 8.78
N ARG A 8 -24.50 -9.02 8.50
CA ARG A 8 -24.56 -9.69 7.21
C ARG A 8 -24.92 -8.72 6.07
N ALA A 9 -25.91 -7.85 6.29
CA ALA A 9 -26.30 -6.85 5.32
C ALA A 9 -25.15 -5.87 5.04
N TRP A 10 -24.48 -5.37 6.07
CA TRP A 10 -23.33 -4.46 5.93
C TRP A 10 -22.18 -5.07 5.16
N ASN A 11 -21.75 -6.29 5.49
CA ASN A 11 -20.67 -6.97 4.76
C ASN A 11 -21.04 -7.16 3.28
N THR A 12 -22.30 -7.50 3.01
CA THR A 12 -22.80 -7.66 1.63
C THR A 12 -22.80 -6.32 0.89
N TRP A 13 -23.32 -5.25 1.50
CA TRP A 13 -23.38 -3.92 0.89
C TRP A 13 -21.99 -3.33 0.63
N ILE A 14 -21.08 -3.44 1.59
CA ILE A 14 -19.69 -3.00 1.43
C ILE A 14 -19.02 -3.80 0.29
N GLY A 15 -19.19 -5.12 0.27
CA GLY A 15 -18.67 -5.95 -0.82
C GLY A 15 -19.23 -5.55 -2.18
N ILE A 16 -20.54 -5.36 -2.31
CA ILE A 16 -21.17 -4.91 -3.57
C ILE A 16 -20.64 -3.53 -3.97
N ALA A 17 -20.56 -2.58 -3.05
CA ALA A 17 -20.04 -1.25 -3.32
C ALA A 17 -18.59 -1.29 -3.83
N LEU A 18 -17.73 -2.12 -3.23
CA LEU A 18 -16.36 -2.32 -3.68
C LEU A 18 -16.29 -2.96 -5.07
N LEU A 19 -17.15 -3.93 -5.38
CA LEU A 19 -17.22 -4.52 -6.73
C LEU A 19 -17.68 -3.52 -7.78
N VAL A 20 -18.70 -2.72 -7.47
CA VAL A 20 -19.19 -1.66 -8.36
C VAL A 20 -18.09 -0.62 -8.58
N LEU A 21 -17.41 -0.18 -7.52
CA LEU A 21 -16.30 0.76 -7.62
C LEU A 21 -15.16 0.18 -8.48
N ALA A 22 -14.78 -1.07 -8.24
CA ALA A 22 -13.74 -1.73 -9.04
C ALA A 22 -14.15 -1.84 -10.52
N ALA A 23 -15.40 -2.19 -10.81
CA ALA A 23 -15.91 -2.25 -12.17
C ALA A 23 -15.91 -0.86 -12.84
N VAL A 24 -16.34 0.19 -12.13
CA VAL A 24 -16.31 1.57 -12.64
C VAL A 24 -14.88 1.99 -12.94
N CYS A 25 -13.93 1.73 -12.03
CA CYS A 25 -12.53 2.06 -12.24
C CYS A 25 -11.95 1.34 -13.47
N LEU A 26 -12.14 0.03 -13.57
CA LEU A 26 -11.53 -0.79 -14.63
C LEU A 26 -12.19 -0.60 -16.00
N LEU A 27 -13.51 -0.39 -16.06
CA LEU A 27 -14.26 -0.37 -17.32
C LEU A 27 -14.57 1.04 -17.83
N VAL A 28 -14.60 2.03 -16.94
CA VAL A 28 -15.06 3.39 -17.28
C VAL A 28 -13.96 4.42 -17.03
N TRP A 29 -13.34 4.41 -15.86
CA TRP A 29 -12.39 5.45 -15.48
C TRP A 29 -11.03 5.24 -16.16
N PHE A 30 -10.32 4.14 -15.87
CA PHE A 30 -8.97 3.92 -16.38
C PHE A 30 -8.90 3.96 -17.92
N PRO A 31 -9.84 3.36 -18.68
CA PRO A 31 -9.81 3.45 -20.13
C PRO A 31 -10.03 4.86 -20.70
N ARG A 32 -10.62 5.78 -19.93
CA ARG A 32 -10.88 7.17 -20.36
C ARG A 32 -9.80 8.15 -19.92
N ASP A 33 -9.12 7.85 -18.82
CA ASP A 33 -8.16 8.75 -18.18
C ASP A 33 -6.70 8.38 -18.51
N ILE A 34 -6.44 7.10 -18.73
CA ILE A 34 -5.08 6.59 -18.95
C ILE A 34 -4.89 6.25 -20.43
N GLY A 35 -3.92 6.92 -21.06
CA GLY A 35 -3.64 6.75 -22.50
C GLY A 35 -2.98 5.42 -22.87
N SER A 36 -2.36 4.73 -21.91
CA SER A 36 -1.70 3.45 -22.10
C SER A 36 -2.40 2.32 -21.31
N GLY A 37 -2.40 1.10 -21.87
CA GLY A 37 -3.08 -0.05 -21.28
C GLY A 37 -2.35 -0.66 -20.07
N PHE A 38 -2.56 -1.95 -19.80
CA PHE A 38 -1.82 -2.67 -18.76
C PHE A 38 -0.34 -2.90 -19.14
N VAL A 39 -0.08 -3.04 -20.44
CA VAL A 39 1.23 -3.27 -21.04
C VAL A 39 1.41 -2.31 -22.21
N ALA A 40 2.59 -1.71 -22.32
CA ALA A 40 3.02 -0.93 -23.47
C ALA A 40 4.25 -1.57 -24.12
N ARG A 41 4.46 -1.22 -25.39
CA ARG A 41 5.72 -1.47 -26.09
C ARG A 41 6.52 -0.18 -26.07
N SER A 42 7.75 -0.23 -25.56
CA SER A 42 8.71 0.85 -25.73
C SER A 42 9.03 1.04 -27.21
N ILE A 43 9.56 2.21 -27.58
CA ILE A 43 10.14 2.50 -28.90
C ILE A 43 11.19 1.45 -29.28
N SER A 44 11.90 0.90 -28.28
CA SER A 44 12.87 -0.21 -28.41
C SER A 44 12.25 -1.61 -28.65
N GLY A 45 10.92 -1.71 -28.73
CA GLY A 45 10.20 -2.97 -28.94
C GLY A 45 10.06 -3.86 -27.69
N ARG A 46 10.61 -3.43 -26.55
CA ARG A 46 10.51 -4.17 -25.27
C ARG A 46 9.12 -4.00 -24.64
N ILE A 47 8.61 -5.10 -24.08
CA ILE A 47 7.36 -5.13 -23.34
C ILE A 47 7.60 -4.54 -21.95
N MET A 48 6.91 -3.45 -21.63
CA MET A 48 7.02 -2.76 -20.35
C MET A 48 5.63 -2.58 -19.72
N PRO A 49 5.52 -2.63 -18.39
CA PRO A 49 4.34 -2.19 -17.67
C PRO A 49 3.99 -0.75 -18.03
N ALA A 50 2.74 -0.54 -18.40
CA ALA A 50 2.22 0.75 -18.82
C ALA A 50 1.58 1.51 -17.66
N ASP A 51 1.11 2.73 -17.90
CA ASP A 51 0.63 3.64 -16.85
C ASP A 51 -0.57 3.05 -16.08
N ALA A 52 -1.39 2.21 -16.72
CA ALA A 52 -2.50 1.53 -16.06
C ALA A 52 -2.09 0.30 -15.24
N PHE A 53 -0.83 -0.15 -15.27
CA PHE A 53 -0.38 -1.38 -14.60
C PHE A 53 -0.65 -1.37 -13.09
N PHE A 54 -0.09 -0.39 -12.37
CA PHE A 54 -0.25 -0.30 -10.91
C PHE A 54 -1.69 -0.04 -10.48
N PRO A 55 -2.42 0.94 -11.06
CA PRO A 55 -3.82 1.17 -10.71
C PRO A 55 -4.69 -0.07 -10.96
N THR A 56 -4.47 -0.80 -12.05
CA THR A 56 -5.21 -2.02 -12.37
C THR A 56 -4.97 -3.12 -11.35
N ILE A 57 -3.71 -3.36 -10.94
CA ILE A 57 -3.40 -4.35 -9.90
C ILE A 57 -4.08 -3.96 -8.59
N LEU A 58 -3.94 -2.71 -8.14
CA LEU A 58 -4.52 -2.24 -6.87
C LEU A 58 -6.05 -2.39 -6.85
N VAL A 59 -6.74 -1.97 -7.90
CA VAL A 59 -8.19 -2.11 -7.99
C VAL A 59 -8.61 -3.57 -8.13
N SER A 60 -7.86 -4.39 -8.87
CA SER A 60 -8.16 -5.81 -9.03
C SER A 60 -8.09 -6.56 -7.70
N LEU A 61 -7.21 -6.17 -6.77
CA LEU A 61 -7.14 -6.73 -5.42
C LEU A 61 -8.40 -6.45 -4.59
N MET A 62 -9.16 -5.40 -4.91
CA MET A 62 -10.45 -5.13 -4.25
C MET A 62 -11.49 -6.20 -4.56
N VAL A 63 -11.40 -6.86 -5.73
CA VAL A 63 -12.35 -7.89 -6.17
C VAL A 63 -12.35 -9.12 -5.24
N PRO A 64 -11.22 -9.83 -5.00
CA PRO A 64 -11.22 -10.97 -4.09
C PRO A 64 -11.59 -10.58 -2.66
N LEU A 65 -11.21 -9.39 -2.17
CA LEU A 65 -11.65 -8.92 -0.86
C LEU A 65 -13.18 -8.74 -0.80
N ALA A 66 -13.77 -8.12 -1.82
CA ALA A 66 -15.19 -7.91 -1.89
C ALA A 66 -15.97 -9.23 -2.01
N LEU A 67 -15.47 -10.17 -2.81
CA LEU A 67 -16.01 -11.53 -2.88
C LEU A 67 -15.91 -12.25 -1.53
N LEU A 68 -14.78 -12.12 -0.82
CA LEU A 68 -14.62 -12.70 0.51
C LEU A 68 -15.66 -12.14 1.49
N LEU A 69 -15.91 -10.82 1.48
CA LEU A 69 -16.94 -10.20 2.32
C LEU A 69 -18.34 -10.73 2.02
N ILE A 70 -18.70 -10.86 0.74
CA ILE A 70 -20.02 -11.37 0.32
C ILE A 70 -20.15 -12.87 0.67
N LEU A 71 -19.16 -13.69 0.33
CA LEU A 71 -19.20 -15.13 0.56
C LEU A 71 -19.23 -15.46 2.04
N THR A 72 -18.44 -14.76 2.87
CA THR A 72 -18.47 -14.95 4.33
C THR A 72 -19.79 -14.50 4.94
N ALA A 73 -20.39 -13.40 4.45
CA ALA A 73 -21.72 -12.98 4.84
C ALA A 73 -22.80 -14.02 4.46
N GLN A 74 -22.60 -14.79 3.39
CA GLN A 74 -23.58 -15.77 2.92
C GLN A 74 -23.50 -17.14 3.61
N ARG A 75 -22.38 -17.49 4.24
CA ARG A 75 -22.20 -18.77 4.94
C ARG A 75 -23.25 -18.94 6.06
N ARG A 76 -23.87 -20.12 6.12
CA ARG A 76 -24.81 -20.52 7.17
C ARG A 76 -24.13 -21.58 8.06
N GLY A 77 -24.11 -21.37 9.38
CA GLY A 77 -23.57 -22.36 10.33
C GLY A 77 -23.26 -21.77 11.70
N PRO A 78 -22.90 -22.60 12.70
CA PRO A 78 -22.59 -22.14 14.06
C PRO A 78 -21.44 -21.10 14.11
N ARG A 79 -20.46 -21.23 13.20
CA ARG A 79 -19.39 -20.23 12.99
C ARG A 79 -19.88 -18.91 12.39
N ALA A 80 -21.02 -18.91 11.68
CA ALA A 80 -21.67 -17.70 11.16
C ALA A 80 -22.55 -17.00 12.22
N ALA A 81 -22.97 -17.72 13.26
CA ALA A 81 -23.67 -17.16 14.41
C ALA A 81 -22.71 -16.43 15.39
N GLY A 82 -21.40 -16.69 15.28
CA GLY A 82 -20.34 -15.99 16.00
C GLY A 82 -19.77 -14.76 15.27
N GLY A 83 -20.53 -14.16 14.35
CA GLY A 83 -20.13 -12.89 13.74
C GLY A 83 -20.05 -11.80 14.81
N GLU A 84 -19.01 -10.96 14.74
CA GLU A 84 -18.87 -9.82 15.65
C GLU A 84 -20.15 -8.97 15.61
N PRO A 85 -20.65 -8.53 16.78
CA PRO A 85 -21.81 -7.65 16.84
C PRO A 85 -21.54 -6.38 16.03
N VAL A 86 -22.56 -5.86 15.33
CA VAL A 86 -22.45 -4.63 14.56
C VAL A 86 -21.92 -3.52 15.47
N GLY A 87 -20.68 -3.11 15.24
CA GLY A 87 -20.04 -2.04 15.98
C GLY A 87 -20.85 -0.76 15.86
N ARG A 88 -21.06 -0.07 16.97
CA ARG A 88 -21.60 1.30 16.94
C ARG A 88 -20.45 2.25 16.66
N ILE A 89 -20.72 3.36 15.97
CA ILE A 89 -19.73 4.44 15.88
C ILE A 89 -19.63 5.04 17.27
N THR A 90 -18.54 4.74 17.97
CA THR A 90 -18.20 5.29 19.29
C THR A 90 -17.04 6.26 19.14
N ALA A 91 -16.87 7.16 20.11
CA ALA A 91 -15.69 8.02 20.17
C ALA A 91 -14.39 7.20 20.20
N ALA A 92 -14.40 6.02 20.84
CA ALA A 92 -13.25 5.12 20.83
C ALA A 92 -12.89 4.63 19.42
N ASN A 93 -13.89 4.29 18.59
CA ASN A 93 -13.66 3.90 17.20
C ASN A 93 -13.11 5.07 16.36
N ALA A 94 -13.64 6.28 16.58
CA ALA A 94 -13.15 7.48 15.90
C ALA A 94 -11.69 7.80 16.29
N VAL A 95 -11.35 7.68 17.58
CA VAL A 95 -9.97 7.86 18.07
C VAL A 95 -9.04 6.81 17.48
N PHE A 96 -9.47 5.54 17.41
CA PHE A 96 -8.68 4.48 16.77
C PHE A 96 -8.42 4.77 15.28
N LEU A 97 -9.45 5.19 14.54
CA LEU A 97 -9.31 5.58 13.13
C LEU A 97 -8.35 6.77 12.96
N LEU A 98 -8.46 7.77 13.84
CA LEU A 98 -7.55 8.91 13.86
C LEU A 98 -6.11 8.47 14.15
N GLN A 99 -5.89 7.56 15.10
CA GLN A 99 -4.57 6.99 15.39
C GLN A 99 -3.97 6.28 14.16
N CYS A 100 -4.77 5.47 13.47
CA CYS A 100 -4.34 4.83 12.22
C CYS A 100 -3.97 5.87 11.16
N ALA A 101 -4.79 6.90 10.97
CA ALA A 101 -4.53 7.96 10.00
C ALA A 101 -3.25 8.75 10.33
N VAL A 102 -3.05 9.10 11.60
CA VAL A 102 -1.83 9.79 12.07
C VAL A 102 -0.60 8.92 11.89
N LEU A 103 -0.67 7.62 12.20
CA LEU A 103 0.43 6.69 12.01
C LEU A 103 0.82 6.53 10.54
N ILE A 104 -0.17 6.40 9.65
CA ILE A 104 0.06 6.35 8.21
C ILE A 104 0.70 7.67 7.75
N GLY A 105 0.12 8.81 8.11
CA GLY A 105 0.63 10.13 7.72
C GLY A 105 2.05 10.39 8.21
N ALA A 106 2.35 10.04 9.46
CA ALA A 106 3.69 10.16 10.04
C ALA A 106 4.70 9.24 9.33
N SER A 107 4.30 8.00 9.02
CA SER A 107 5.17 7.06 8.31
C SER A 107 5.46 7.52 6.89
N LEU A 108 4.46 8.03 6.18
CA LEU A 108 4.63 8.64 4.85
C LEU A 108 5.52 9.88 4.90
N ALA A 109 5.35 10.74 5.91
CA ALA A 109 6.22 11.89 6.11
C ALA A 109 7.68 11.43 6.30
N VAL A 110 7.93 10.40 7.10
CA VAL A 110 9.27 9.80 7.26
C VAL A 110 9.82 9.33 5.91
N MET A 111 9.01 8.66 5.07
CA MET A 111 9.46 8.23 3.73
C MET A 111 9.96 9.40 2.89
N THR A 112 9.34 10.58 2.99
CA THR A 112 9.72 11.77 2.22
C THR A 112 10.96 12.50 2.77
N VAL A 113 11.19 12.45 4.09
CA VAL A 113 12.26 13.23 4.74
C VAL A 113 13.58 12.47 4.79
N VAL A 114 13.54 11.14 4.86
CA VAL A 114 14.74 10.29 4.99
C VAL A 114 15.74 10.51 3.85
N GLY A 115 15.29 10.59 2.61
CA GLY A 115 16.16 10.79 1.45
C GLY A 115 17.00 12.09 1.53
N PRO A 116 16.35 13.26 1.66
CA PRO A 116 17.04 14.53 1.90
C PRO A 116 17.93 14.52 3.15
N LEU A 117 17.51 13.84 4.23
CA LEU A 117 18.29 13.73 5.46
C LEU A 117 19.59 12.94 5.25
N LEU A 118 19.55 11.84 4.50
CA LEU A 118 20.73 11.06 4.16
C LEU A 118 21.73 11.85 3.33
N VAL A 119 21.25 12.67 2.38
CA VAL A 119 22.13 13.54 1.58
C VAL A 119 22.81 14.58 2.48
N ARG A 120 22.08 15.18 3.42
CA ARG A 120 22.67 16.12 4.39
C ARG A 120 23.70 15.44 5.27
N LEU A 121 23.42 14.22 5.73
CA LEU A 121 24.35 13.42 6.52
C LEU A 121 25.60 13.05 5.71
N HIS A 122 25.44 12.65 4.45
CA HIS A 122 26.54 12.37 3.55
C HIS A 122 27.40 13.61 3.33
N ASN A 123 26.80 14.76 3.03
CA ASN A 123 27.54 16.01 2.82
C ASN A 123 28.25 16.50 4.10
N ALA A 124 27.75 16.14 5.28
CA ALA A 124 28.40 16.46 6.55
C ALA A 124 29.58 15.53 6.88
N LEU A 125 29.55 14.27 6.40
CA LEU A 125 30.55 13.24 6.72
C LEU A 125 31.57 13.00 5.59
N ALA A 126 31.20 13.24 4.34
CA ALA A 126 31.98 12.97 3.15
C ALA A 126 32.50 14.27 2.52
N GLY A 127 33.72 14.22 1.98
CA GLY A 127 34.36 15.38 1.35
C GLY A 127 33.83 15.76 -0.04
N THR A 128 32.95 14.94 -0.63
CA THR A 128 32.35 15.19 -1.96
C THR A 128 30.90 15.62 -1.80
N PRO A 129 30.58 16.92 -1.92
CA PRO A 129 29.22 17.40 -1.72
C PRO A 129 28.32 16.96 -2.88
N ILE A 130 27.21 16.31 -2.54
CA ILE A 130 26.10 16.00 -3.45
C ILE A 130 25.24 17.25 -3.60
N SER A 131 24.94 17.63 -4.85
CA SER A 131 24.17 18.83 -5.21
C SER A 131 22.71 18.82 -4.74
N GLY A 132 22.15 17.65 -4.42
CA GLY A 132 20.83 17.49 -3.80
C GLY A 132 20.29 16.07 -3.90
N TYR A 133 19.20 15.77 -3.18
CA TYR A 133 18.59 14.43 -3.15
C TYR A 133 18.22 13.91 -4.54
N ARG A 134 17.69 14.77 -5.42
CA ARG A 134 17.30 14.39 -6.77
C ARG A 134 18.46 13.84 -7.63
N ALA A 135 19.70 14.25 -7.35
CA ALA A 135 20.87 13.79 -8.10
C ALA A 135 21.23 12.32 -7.78
N VAL A 136 20.84 11.84 -6.60
CA VAL A 136 21.18 10.50 -6.10
C VAL A 136 19.96 9.63 -5.82
N SER A 137 18.75 10.13 -6.11
CA SER A 137 17.50 9.45 -5.77
C SER A 137 17.28 8.13 -6.50
N ALA A 138 18.04 7.86 -7.57
CA ALA A 138 18.03 6.60 -8.31
C ALA A 138 19.21 5.69 -7.94
N THR A 139 19.94 5.99 -6.85
CA THR A 139 21.14 5.27 -6.46
C THR A 139 20.99 4.70 -5.07
N PHE A 140 21.33 3.42 -4.92
CA PHE A 140 21.41 2.78 -3.62
C PHE A 140 22.40 3.53 -2.69
N PRO A 141 22.03 3.84 -1.44
CA PRO A 141 20.81 3.45 -0.71
C PRO A 141 19.69 4.51 -0.69
N TYR A 142 19.81 5.61 -1.45
CA TYR A 142 18.91 6.77 -1.37
C TYR A 142 17.53 6.54 -1.99
N ASP A 143 17.45 5.60 -2.93
CA ASP A 143 16.23 5.13 -3.60
C ASP A 143 15.31 4.33 -2.66
N VAL A 144 15.88 3.46 -1.81
CA VAL A 144 15.12 2.51 -0.99
C VAL A 144 15.00 2.91 0.49
N SER A 145 15.92 3.72 1.00
CA SER A 145 16.02 4.04 2.43
C SER A 145 14.75 4.66 3.02
N GLY A 146 14.13 5.60 2.31
CA GLY A 146 12.89 6.25 2.76
C GLY A 146 11.75 5.25 2.90
N PHE A 147 11.55 4.42 1.88
CA PHE A 147 10.54 3.37 1.89
C PHE A 147 10.83 2.31 2.95
N PHE A 148 12.09 1.90 3.11
CA PHE A 148 12.48 0.92 4.13
C PHE A 148 12.18 1.42 5.54
N LEU A 149 12.63 2.63 5.89
CA LEU A 149 12.43 3.18 7.23
C LEU A 149 10.97 3.52 7.50
N GLY A 150 10.30 4.23 6.59
CA GLY A 150 8.90 4.58 6.75
C GLY A 150 7.97 3.37 6.73
N GLY A 151 8.26 2.38 5.87
CA GLY A 151 7.48 1.14 5.77
C GLY A 151 7.65 0.26 7.02
N THR A 152 8.88 0.13 7.51
CA THR A 152 9.17 -0.59 8.76
C THR A 152 8.49 0.11 9.94
N LEU A 153 8.59 1.44 10.04
CA LEU A 153 7.92 2.22 11.08
C LEU A 153 6.41 1.98 11.06
N MET A 154 5.79 2.10 9.88
CA MET A 154 4.36 1.85 9.71
C MET A 154 3.96 0.47 10.19
N ALA A 155 4.65 -0.58 9.74
CA ALA A 155 4.37 -1.96 10.12
C ALA A 155 4.56 -2.20 11.63
N VAL A 156 5.65 -1.70 12.22
CA VAL A 156 5.92 -1.78 13.66
C VAL A 156 4.83 -1.09 14.47
N CYS A 157 4.40 0.11 14.06
CA CYS A 157 3.36 0.85 14.74
C CYS A 157 2.01 0.11 14.70
N PHE A 158 1.64 -0.50 13.56
CA PHE A 158 0.44 -1.32 13.49
C PHE A 158 0.53 -2.59 14.35
N ILE A 159 1.70 -3.23 14.39
CA ILE A 159 1.91 -4.38 15.29
C ILE A 159 1.78 -3.95 16.75
N ALA A 160 2.39 -2.81 17.13
CA ALA A 160 2.28 -2.26 18.48
C ALA A 160 0.82 -1.92 18.83
N LEU A 161 0.07 -1.35 17.89
CA LEU A 161 -1.34 -1.01 18.08
C LEU A 161 -2.21 -2.27 18.28
N ALA A 162 -1.95 -3.32 17.50
CA ALA A 162 -2.68 -4.59 17.58
C ALA A 162 -2.32 -5.41 18.83
N ARG A 163 -1.03 -5.53 19.16
CA ARG A 163 -0.55 -6.40 20.24
C ARG A 163 -0.41 -5.70 21.60
N ARG A 164 -0.46 -4.36 21.65
CA ARG A 164 -0.20 -3.50 22.82
C ARG A 164 1.16 -3.72 23.50
N THR A 165 2.00 -4.59 22.97
CA THR A 165 3.33 -4.96 23.46
C THR A 165 4.24 -5.13 22.25
N LEU A 166 5.42 -4.52 22.29
CA LEU A 166 6.38 -4.59 21.21
C LEU A 166 7.60 -5.40 21.65
N ARG A 167 7.94 -6.44 20.89
CA ARG A 167 9.16 -7.21 21.08
C ARG A 167 10.11 -6.93 19.93
N TRP A 168 11.42 -7.11 20.16
CA TRP A 168 12.42 -6.96 19.10
C TRP A 168 12.15 -7.85 17.88
N ARG A 169 11.58 -9.03 18.10
CA ARG A 169 11.15 -9.95 17.02
C ARG A 169 10.11 -9.32 16.09
N ASP A 170 9.23 -8.47 16.60
CA ASP A 170 8.22 -7.79 15.80
C ASP A 170 8.86 -6.76 14.86
N VAL A 171 9.86 -6.04 15.36
CA VAL A 171 10.66 -5.10 14.56
C VAL A 171 11.43 -5.84 13.47
N ALA A 172 12.06 -6.96 13.81
CA ALA A 172 12.80 -7.78 12.84
C ALA A 172 11.88 -8.34 11.74
N VAL A 173 10.69 -8.82 12.10
CA VAL A 173 9.70 -9.32 11.13
C VAL A 173 9.23 -8.19 10.22
N ALA A 174 8.88 -7.02 10.79
CA ALA A 174 8.46 -5.86 10.01
C ALA A 174 9.55 -5.42 9.02
N ALA A 175 10.80 -5.28 9.49
CA ALA A 175 11.94 -4.91 8.65
C ALA A 175 12.19 -5.95 7.55
N ALA A 176 12.15 -7.26 7.88
CA ALA A 176 12.32 -8.33 6.92
C ALA A 176 11.21 -8.36 5.86
N SER A 177 9.96 -8.13 6.25
CA SER A 177 8.83 -8.05 5.32
C SER A 177 8.97 -6.86 4.37
N VAL A 178 9.36 -5.69 4.88
CA VAL A 178 9.58 -4.50 4.03
C VAL A 178 10.77 -4.70 3.11
N ALA A 179 11.88 -5.26 3.61
CA ALA A 179 13.04 -5.60 2.77
C ALA A 179 12.68 -6.62 1.66
N GLY A 180 11.90 -7.65 2.00
CA GLY A 180 11.42 -8.62 1.01
C GLY A 180 10.53 -7.97 -0.05
N MET A 181 9.67 -7.03 0.37
CA MET A 181 8.85 -6.25 -0.56
C MET A 181 9.71 -5.37 -1.48
N ILE A 182 10.72 -4.67 -0.93
CA ILE A 182 11.69 -3.90 -1.73
C ILE A 182 12.37 -4.81 -2.74
N LEU A 183 12.88 -5.98 -2.32
CA LEU A 183 13.56 -6.90 -3.22
C LEU A 183 12.66 -7.40 -4.35
N ILE A 184 11.42 -7.77 -4.02
CA ILE A 184 10.45 -8.21 -5.02
C ILE A 184 10.15 -7.08 -6.01
N PHE A 185 9.92 -5.87 -5.53
CA PHE A 185 9.62 -4.74 -6.40
C PHE A 185 10.83 -4.26 -7.18
N ASP A 186 12.03 -4.22 -6.59
CA ASP A 186 13.26 -3.88 -7.30
C ASP A 186 13.57 -4.91 -8.39
N LEU A 187 13.36 -6.20 -8.12
CA LEU A 187 13.50 -7.26 -9.12
C LEU A 187 12.43 -7.20 -10.22
N LEU A 188 11.17 -6.95 -9.86
CA LEU A 188 10.06 -6.88 -10.80
C LEU A 188 10.05 -5.58 -11.61
N LEU A 189 10.53 -4.49 -11.03
CA LEU A 189 10.39 -3.13 -11.58
C LEU A 189 11.72 -2.50 -12.03
N GLY A 190 12.88 -3.06 -11.68
CA GLY A 190 14.19 -2.50 -12.05
C GLY A 190 14.43 -2.43 -13.56
N ASN A 191 13.64 -3.15 -14.36
CA ASN A 191 13.66 -3.10 -15.83
C ASN A 191 12.52 -2.26 -16.44
N ILE A 192 11.73 -1.59 -15.61
CA ILE A 192 10.62 -0.75 -16.05
C ILE A 192 11.11 0.68 -16.16
N LEU A 193 11.37 1.11 -17.39
CA LEU A 193 11.65 2.49 -17.70
C LEU A 193 10.34 3.29 -17.58
N LEU A 194 10.17 4.00 -16.47
CA LEU A 194 9.15 5.05 -16.38
C LEU A 194 9.53 6.18 -17.37
N PRO A 195 8.59 6.72 -18.17
CA PRO A 195 8.89 7.84 -19.08
C PRO A 195 9.31 9.06 -18.25
N PRO A 196 10.63 9.37 -18.22
CA PRO A 196 11.33 10.16 -19.23
C PRO A 196 12.63 9.52 -19.75
N ASN A 197 12.97 8.30 -19.31
CA ASN A 197 14.20 7.59 -19.71
C ASN A 197 13.98 6.59 -20.87
N GLY A 198 12.77 6.50 -21.41
CA GLY A 198 12.42 5.63 -22.54
C GLY A 198 12.55 6.29 -23.92
N ASP A 199 12.85 7.60 -23.95
CA ASP A 199 13.03 8.41 -25.16
C ASP A 199 14.52 8.68 -25.49
N LEU A 200 15.44 8.02 -24.77
CA LEU A 200 16.89 8.03 -25.05
C LEU A 200 17.34 6.68 -25.63
#